data_AF-A0A6V7KWA4-F1
#
_entry.id   AF-A0A6V7KWA4-F1
#
_cell.length_a   1.000
_cell.length_b   1.000
_cell.length_c   1.000
_cell.angle_alpha   90.00
_cell.angle_beta   90.00
_cell.angle_gamma   90.00
#
_symmetry.space_group_name_H-M   'P 1'
#
loop_
_entity.id
_entity.type
_entity.pdbx_description
1 polymer ?
#
loop_
_entity_poly.entity_id
_entity_poly.type
_entity_poly.pdbx_seq_one_letter_code
_entity_poly.pdbx_strand_id
1 'polypeptide(L)'
;MVKWWLDGDKLLYQWIYGYPPAVNNEVYPEIEENFSISNDPLSKYRALKINNVNTSYTGEYSCHVSSWDSDVRNSTRMTVY
;
A
#
# COMPACT_ATOMS: atom_id res chain seq x y z
N MET A 1 3.22 5.17 10.40
CA MET A 1 2.41 5.22 9.17
C MET A 1 3.02 4.29 8.14
N VAL A 2 2.19 3.77 7.24
CA VAL A 2 2.57 2.94 6.10
C VAL A 2 2.14 3.65 4.83
N LYS A 3 3.00 3.70 3.82
CA LYS A 3 2.68 4.20 2.49
C LYS A 3 3.16 3.21 1.43
N TRP A 4 2.33 2.95 0.43
CA TRP A 4 2.69 2.15 -0.73
C TRP A 4 2.80 3.03 -1.96
N TRP A 5 3.92 2.92 -2.65
CA TRP A 5 4.21 3.65 -3.87
C TRP A 5 4.40 2.70 -5.04
N LEU A 6 3.97 3.12 -6.22
CA LEU A 6 4.27 2.47 -7.50
C LEU A 6 5.21 3.36 -8.30
N ASP A 7 6.29 2.78 -8.82
CA ASP A 7 7.35 3.43 -9.61
C ASP A 7 8.00 4.64 -8.92
N GLY A 8 7.82 4.77 -7.60
CA GLY A 8 8.41 5.80 -6.76
C GLY A 8 7.66 7.14 -6.71
N ASP A 9 6.67 7.37 -7.56
CA ASP A 9 5.94 8.65 -7.67
C ASP A 9 4.42 8.53 -7.48
N LYS A 10 3.85 7.35 -7.71
CA LYS A 10 2.40 7.11 -7.56
C LYS A 10 2.09 6.60 -6.15
N LEU A 11 1.47 7.43 -5.32
CA LEU A 11 0.96 6.99 -4.01
C LEU A 11 -0.31 6.16 -4.20
N LEU A 12 -0.21 4.86 -3.94
CA LEU A 12 -1.32 3.92 -4.09
C LEU A 12 -2.20 3.86 -2.85
N TYR A 13 -1.58 3.82 -1.67
CA TYR A 13 -2.24 3.53 -0.40
C TYR A 13 -1.49 4.17 0.75
N GLN A 14 -2.23 4.67 1.74
CA GLN A 14 -1.66 5.16 2.98
C GLN A 14 -2.48 4.69 4.19
N TRP A 15 -1.78 4.33 5.26
CA TRP A 15 -2.38 4.05 6.55
C TRP A 15 -1.62 4.71 7.70
N ILE A 16 -2.36 5.37 8.59
CA ILE A 16 -1.84 5.93 9.84
C ILE A 16 -2.55 5.23 10.99
N TYR A 17 -1.78 4.71 11.95
CA TYR A 17 -2.35 4.08 13.13
C TYR A 17 -3.35 5.02 13.82
N GLY A 18 -4.53 4.49 14.18
CA GLY A 18 -5.64 5.26 14.75
C GLY A 18 -6.60 5.88 13.72
N TYR A 19 -6.27 5.82 12.42
CA TYR A 19 -7.12 6.30 11.33
C TYR A 19 -7.47 5.16 10.36
N PRO A 20 -8.62 5.26 9.67
CA PRO A 20 -8.90 4.35 8.55
C PRO A 20 -7.81 4.53 7.48
N PRO A 21 -7.48 3.46 6.72
CA PRO A 21 -6.67 3.59 5.52
C PRO A 21 -7.26 4.59 4.53
N ALA A 22 -6.43 5.07 3.61
CA ALA A 22 -6.83 5.97 2.55
C ALA A 22 -6.24 5.51 1.21
N VAL A 23 -7.08 5.51 0.19
CA VAL A 23 -6.75 5.16 -1.20
C VAL A 23 -7.42 6.19 -2.11
N ASN A 24 -6.75 6.57 -3.19
CA ASN A 24 -7.41 7.34 -4.25
C ASN A 24 -8.23 6.40 -5.13
N ASN A 25 -9.44 6.03 -4.67
CA ASN A 25 -10.30 5.06 -5.34
C ASN A 25 -10.75 5.51 -6.75
N GLU A 26 -10.70 6.81 -7.08
CA GLU A 26 -10.98 7.30 -8.43
C GLU A 26 -9.88 6.91 -9.43
N VAL A 27 -8.64 6.80 -8.96
CA VAL A 27 -7.47 6.47 -9.78
C VAL A 27 -7.14 4.98 -9.71
N TYR A 28 -7.36 4.35 -8.55
CA TYR A 28 -7.04 2.94 -8.27
C TYR A 28 -8.24 2.18 -7.70
N PRO A 29 -9.34 2.03 -8.47
CA PRO A 29 -10.56 1.38 -8.00
C PRO A 29 -10.37 -0.10 -7.62
N GLU A 30 -9.31 -0.73 -8.12
CA GLU A 30 -8.95 -2.12 -7.82
C GLU A 30 -8.35 -2.32 -6.43
N ILE A 31 -7.86 -1.25 -5.78
CA ILE A 31 -7.22 -1.34 -4.47
C ILE A 31 -8.29 -1.40 -3.37
N GLU A 32 -8.20 -2.42 -2.52
CA GLU A 32 -9.11 -2.57 -1.39
C GLU A 32 -8.65 -1.74 -0.19
N GLU A 33 -9.29 -0.60 0.04
CA GLU A 33 -8.96 0.34 1.12
C GLU A 33 -8.97 -0.31 2.51
N ASN A 34 -9.98 -1.11 2.82
CA ASN A 34 -10.20 -1.67 4.16
C ASN A 34 -9.63 -3.09 4.35
N PHE A 35 -8.69 -3.50 3.50
CA PHE A 35 -8.09 -4.83 3.60
C PHE A 35 -7.27 -5.00 4.89
N SER A 36 -7.60 -6.02 5.67
CA SER A 36 -6.96 -6.33 6.95
C SER A 36 -6.20 -7.66 6.85
N ILE A 37 -4.88 -7.63 7.01
CA ILE A 37 -4.03 -8.84 6.96
C ILE A 37 -3.95 -9.56 8.31
N SER A 38 -4.18 -8.85 9.42
CA SER A 38 -4.05 -9.39 10.77
C SER A 38 -5.01 -8.73 11.75
N ASN A 39 -5.30 -9.42 12.86
CA ASN A 39 -6.13 -8.85 13.94
C ASN A 39 -5.32 -7.97 14.92
N ASP A 40 -3.99 -7.94 14.81
CA ASP A 40 -3.13 -7.07 15.61
C ASP A 40 -3.32 -5.59 15.22
N PRO A 41 -3.73 -4.70 16.15
CA PRO A 41 -3.98 -3.29 15.86
C PRO A 41 -2.77 -2.55 15.26
N LEU A 42 -1.56 -2.94 15.63
CA LEU A 42 -0.33 -2.28 15.18
C LEU A 42 0.05 -2.66 13.74
N SER A 43 -0.54 -3.73 13.21
CA SER A 43 -0.17 -4.26 11.91
C SER A 43 -1.33 -4.65 11.00
N LYS A 44 -2.56 -4.34 11.44
CA LYS A 44 -3.83 -4.65 10.76
C LYS A 44 -3.86 -4.28 9.29
N TYR A 45 -3.46 -3.05 8.97
CA TYR A 45 -3.59 -2.43 7.65
C TYR A 45 -2.22 -2.21 6.98
N ARG A 46 -1.26 -3.13 7.19
CA ARG A 46 0.11 -3.00 6.63
C ARG A 46 0.24 -3.47 5.18
N ALA A 47 -0.76 -4.18 4.66
CA ALA A 47 -0.70 -4.86 3.38
C ALA A 47 -1.59 -4.17 2.34
N LEU A 48 -1.13 -4.18 1.09
CA LEU A 48 -1.89 -3.72 -0.07
C LEU A 48 -2.58 -4.92 -0.73
N LYS A 49 -3.89 -4.82 -0.99
CA LYS A 49 -4.63 -5.81 -1.78
C LYS A 49 -5.17 -5.15 -3.04
N ILE A 50 -4.79 -5.71 -4.19
CA ILE A 50 -5.20 -5.27 -5.52
C ILE A 50 -6.07 -6.38 -6.09
N ASN A 51 -7.34 -6.07 -6.35
CA ASN A 51 -8.29 -7.00 -6.96
C ASN A 51 -8.25 -6.84 -8.49
N ASN A 52 -8.54 -7.89 -9.27
CA ASN A 52 -8.59 -7.80 -10.75
C ASN A 52 -7.33 -7.17 -11.38
N VAL A 53 -6.16 -7.60 -10.93
CA VAL A 53 -4.86 -7.10 -11.41
C VAL A 53 -4.77 -7.26 -12.94
N ASN A 54 -4.39 -6.17 -13.62
CA ASN A 54 -4.12 -6.14 -15.06
C ASN A 54 -2.69 -5.63 -15.35
N THR A 55 -2.29 -5.61 -16.62
CA THR A 55 -0.91 -5.26 -17.04
C THR A 55 -0.48 -3.85 -16.63
N SER A 56 -1.41 -2.90 -16.41
CA SER A 56 -1.08 -1.53 -15.95
C SER A 56 -0.54 -1.48 -14.52
N TYR A 57 -0.75 -2.54 -13.73
CA TYR A 57 -0.21 -2.69 -12.39
C TYR A 57 1.23 -3.24 -12.37
N THR A 58 1.85 -3.47 -13.53
CA THR A 58 3.27 -3.81 -13.61
C THR A 58 4.12 -2.62 -13.19
N GLY A 59 5.06 -2.82 -12.27
CA GLY A 59 5.96 -1.76 -11.82
C GLY A 59 6.74 -2.11 -10.56
N GLU A 60 7.47 -1.12 -10.03
CA GLU A 60 8.17 -1.24 -8.76
C GLU A 60 7.29 -0.77 -7.59
N TYR A 61 6.95 -1.68 -6.69
CA TYR A 61 6.18 -1.41 -5.49
C TYR A 61 7.11 -1.16 -4.32
N SER A 62 7.01 0.03 -3.73
CA SER A 62 7.79 0.42 -2.55
C SER A 62 6.87 0.58 -1.33
N CYS A 63 7.16 -0.16 -0.26
CA CYS A 63 6.54 0.05 1.04
C CYS A 63 7.43 0.97 1.88
N HIS A 64 6.86 2.04 2.40
CA HIS A 64 7.51 3.00 3.29
C HIS A 64 6.81 2.95 4.65
N VAL A 65 7.56 2.57 5.68
CA VAL A 65 7.09 2.51 7.05
C VAL A 65 7.81 3.58 7.84
N SER A 66 7.04 4.54 8.37
CA SER A 66 7.56 5.66 9.15
C SER A 66 7.05 5.61 10.58
N SER A 67 7.95 5.77 11.54
CA SER A 67 7.67 5.90 12.97
C SER A 67 8.32 7.18 13.50
N TRP A 68 8.19 7.44 14.80
CA TRP A 68 8.84 8.61 15.43
C TRP A 68 10.37 8.53 15.38
N ASP A 69 10.93 7.32 15.40
CA ASP A 69 12.36 7.08 15.58
C ASP A 69 13.03 6.55 14.29
N SER A 70 12.26 5.98 13.37
CA SER A 70 12.80 5.34 12.17
C SER A 70 11.89 5.41 10.97
N ASP A 71 12.52 5.50 9.80
CA ASP A 71 11.94 5.35 8.48
C ASP A 71 12.59 4.16 7.78
N VAL A 72 11.78 3.20 7.35
CA VAL A 72 12.23 2.00 6.64
C VAL A 72 11.49 1.91 5.32
N ARG A 73 12.24 1.65 4.24
CA ARG A 73 11.69 1.41 2.91
C ARG A 73 12.14 0.05 2.39
N ASN A 74 11.24 -0.66 1.72
CA ASN A 74 11.59 -1.83 0.94
C ASN A 74 10.84 -1.83 -0.40
N SER A 75 11.51 -2.25 -1.47
CA SER A 75 10.97 -2.25 -2.83
C SER A 75 10.96 -3.65 -3.42
N THR A 76 9.93 -3.98 -4.18
CA THR A 76 9.83 -5.23 -4.96
C THR A 76 9.16 -4.96 -6.30
N ARG A 77 9.56 -5.70 -7.35
CA ARG A 77 8.98 -5.55 -8.68
C ARG A 77 7.86 -6.57 -8.89
N MET A 78 6.70 -6.12 -9.34
CA MET A 78 5.59 -6.95 -9.77
C MET A 78 5.47 -6.88 -11.29
N THR A 79 5.33 -8.03 -11.95
CA THR A 79 5.11 -8.12 -13.40
C THR A 79 3.86 -8.94 -13.68
N VAL A 80 2.97 -8.40 -14.51
CA VAL A 80 1.68 -9.00 -14.89
C VAL A 80 1.70 -9.22 -16.41
N TYR A 81 1.30 -10.41 -16.86
CA TYR A 81 1.30 -10.83 -18.26
C TYR A 81 -0.11 -11.05 -18.80
#